data_AF-A0A3A5V059-F1
#
_entry.id   AF-A0A3A5V059-F1
#
_cell.length_a   1.000
_cell.length_b   1.000
_cell.length_c   1.000
_cell.angle_alpha   90.00
_cell.angle_beta   90.00
_cell.angle_gamma   90.00
#
_symmetry.space_group_name_H-M   'P 1'
#
loop_
_entity.id
_entity.type
_entity.pdbx_description
1 polymer ?
#
loop_
_entity_poly.entity_id
_entity_poly.type
_entity_poly.pdbx_seq_one_letter_code
_entity_poly.pdbx_strand_id
1 'polypeptide(L)'
;GDNLKAALVLSGYSEGIGLLEKMGADPETAFGPAGIGDLYVTATSPRSRNRTLGEKLGSGKSLEESLEEMHMVAEGVRATRMFLNRSERMSHPTPFLSTLGGLLEGDIEVEDAVRRMVGAYEVK
;
A
#
# COMPACT_ATOMS: atom_id res chain seq x y z
N GLY A 1 7.72 -1.61 14.92
CA GLY A 1 7.69 -2.95 15.52
C GLY A 1 6.68 -3.81 14.79
N ASP A 2 6.65 -5.13 15.03
CA ASP A 2 5.85 -6.06 14.21
C ASP A 2 4.35 -5.89 14.36
N ASN A 3 3.85 -5.50 15.54
CA ASN A 3 2.43 -5.18 15.73
C ASN A 3 1.96 -4.02 14.84
N LEU A 4 2.80 -3.00 14.65
CA LEU A 4 2.49 -1.87 13.77
C LEU A 4 2.48 -2.30 12.30
N LYS A 5 3.42 -3.18 11.90
CA LYS A 5 3.42 -3.75 10.55
C LYS A 5 2.15 -4.56 10.30
N ALA A 6 1.72 -5.37 11.27
CA ALA A 6 0.49 -6.15 11.17
C ALA A 6 -0.74 -5.25 11.01
N ALA A 7 -0.83 -4.16 11.79
CA ALA A 7 -1.91 -3.19 11.65
C ALA A 7 -1.91 -2.50 10.27
N LEU A 8 -0.74 -2.15 9.76
CA LEU A 8 -0.59 -1.54 8.42
C LEU A 8 -1.03 -2.50 7.31
N VAL A 9 -0.59 -3.76 7.39
CA VAL A 9 -0.98 -4.83 6.46
C VAL A 9 -2.49 -5.05 6.49
N LEU A 10 -3.09 -5.16 7.68
CA LEU A 10 -4.53 -5.35 7.83
C LEU A 10 -5.31 -4.19 7.18
N SER A 11 -4.91 -2.95 7.48
CA SER A 11 -5.59 -1.76 6.95
C SER A 11 -5.57 -1.71 5.42
N GLY A 12 -4.38 -1.81 4.82
CA GLY A 12 -4.25 -1.78 3.37
C GLY A 12 -4.92 -2.97 2.68
N TYR A 13 -4.87 -4.15 3.31
CA TYR A 13 -5.50 -5.33 2.75
C TYR A 13 -7.03 -5.27 2.77
N SER A 14 -7.60 -4.75 3.87
CA SER A 14 -9.04 -4.56 4.00
C SER A 14 -9.58 -3.57 2.95
N GLU A 15 -8.87 -2.47 2.71
CA GLU A 15 -9.24 -1.53 1.64
C GLU A 15 -9.15 -2.18 0.25
N GLY A 16 -8.11 -2.98 0.01
CA GLY A 16 -7.95 -3.73 -1.24
C GLY A 16 -9.12 -4.69 -1.51
N ILE A 17 -9.63 -5.38 -0.49
CA ILE A 17 -10.81 -6.26 -0.61
C ILE A 17 -12.05 -5.45 -1.01
N GLY A 18 -12.28 -4.29 -0.39
CA GLY A 18 -13.40 -3.40 -0.75
C GLY A 18 -13.34 -2.91 -2.19
N LEU A 19 -12.13 -2.62 -2.70
CA LEU A 19 -11.91 -2.27 -4.10
C LEU A 19 -12.18 -3.45 -5.05
N LEU A 20 -11.73 -4.66 -4.71
CA LEU A 20 -11.99 -5.87 -5.50
C LEU A 20 -13.49 -6.11 -5.67
N GLU A 21 -14.24 -6.05 -4.57
CA GLU A 21 -15.70 -6.18 -4.58
C GLU A 21 -16.33 -5.09 -5.46
N LYS A 22 -15.89 -3.84 -5.32
CA LYS A 22 -16.39 -2.73 -6.15
C LYS A 22 -16.09 -2.89 -7.64
N MET A 23 -15.01 -3.60 -7.97
CA MET A 23 -14.63 -3.96 -9.33
C MET A 23 -15.37 -5.19 -9.87
N GLY A 24 -16.24 -5.82 -9.08
CA GLY A 24 -17.03 -6.99 -9.46
C GLY A 24 -16.30 -8.32 -9.27
N ALA A 25 -15.18 -8.33 -8.55
CA ALA A 25 -14.51 -9.57 -8.16
C ALA A 25 -15.19 -10.20 -6.94
N ASP A 26 -15.08 -11.52 -6.82
CA ASP A 26 -15.48 -12.25 -5.61
C ASP A 26 -14.48 -11.95 -4.47
N PRO A 27 -14.92 -11.38 -3.34
CA PRO A 27 -14.04 -11.05 -2.21
C PRO A 27 -13.27 -12.25 -1.66
N GLU A 28 -13.79 -13.47 -1.77
CA GLU A 28 -13.13 -14.69 -1.31
C GLU A 28 -11.81 -14.95 -2.06
N THR A 29 -11.67 -14.42 -3.28
CA THR A 29 -10.43 -14.53 -4.06
C THR A 29 -9.24 -13.85 -3.38
N ALA A 30 -9.49 -12.86 -2.52
CA ALA A 30 -8.44 -12.24 -1.71
C ALA A 30 -7.85 -13.23 -0.70
N PHE A 31 -8.60 -14.20 -0.18
CA PHE A 31 -8.06 -15.14 0.80
C PHE A 31 -7.30 -16.32 0.18
N GLY A 32 -7.13 -16.31 -1.15
CA GLY A 32 -6.33 -17.29 -1.89
C GLY A 32 -4.84 -16.96 -1.99
N PRO A 33 -4.05 -17.86 -2.65
CA PRO A 33 -2.61 -17.69 -2.82
C PRO A 33 -2.20 -16.41 -3.55
N ALA A 34 -3.02 -15.94 -4.50
CA ALA A 34 -2.76 -14.73 -5.27
C ALA A 34 -3.08 -13.43 -4.51
N GLY A 35 -3.85 -13.51 -3.42
CA GLY A 35 -4.15 -12.37 -2.55
C GLY A 35 -3.24 -12.39 -1.33
N ILE A 36 -3.71 -12.99 -0.24
CA ILE A 36 -3.03 -12.92 1.06
C ILE A 36 -1.69 -13.66 1.04
N GLY A 37 -1.58 -14.73 0.23
CA GLY A 37 -0.34 -15.49 0.06
C GLY A 37 0.78 -14.64 -0.56
N ASP A 38 0.50 -14.01 -1.70
CA ASP A 38 1.44 -13.14 -2.40
C ASP A 38 1.81 -11.90 -1.57
N LEU A 39 0.82 -11.30 -0.90
CA LEU A 39 1.05 -10.19 0.03
C LEU A 39 2.03 -10.59 1.13
N TYR A 40 1.80 -11.72 1.80
CA TYR A 40 2.64 -12.17 2.90
C TYR A 40 4.08 -12.38 2.43
N VAL A 41 4.29 -13.09 1.32
CA VAL A 41 5.62 -13.34 0.76
C VAL A 41 6.30 -12.02 0.36
N THR A 42 5.59 -11.11 -0.30
CA THR A 42 6.14 -9.84 -0.78
C THR A 42 6.43 -8.85 0.36
N ALA A 43 5.57 -8.78 1.38
CA ALA A 43 5.75 -7.87 2.52
C ALA A 43 6.87 -8.33 3.47
N THR A 44 7.11 -9.64 3.59
CA THR A 44 8.12 -10.19 4.51
C THR A 44 9.46 -10.52 3.85
N SER A 45 9.51 -10.64 2.52
CA SER A 45 10.74 -11.01 1.81
C SER A 45 11.77 -9.88 1.77
N PRO A 46 13.03 -10.12 2.19
CA PRO A 46 14.10 -9.13 2.10
C PRO A 46 14.42 -8.70 0.66
N ARG A 47 14.07 -9.55 -0.32
CA ARG A 47 14.30 -9.31 -1.76
C ARG A 47 13.17 -8.55 -2.44
N SER A 48 12.10 -8.23 -1.72
CA SER A 48 10.97 -7.48 -2.25
C SER A 48 11.34 -6.04 -2.54
N ARG A 49 11.17 -5.62 -3.79
CA ARG A 49 11.43 -4.24 -4.24
C ARG A 49 10.52 -3.24 -3.56
N ASN A 50 9.24 -3.57 -3.35
CA ASN A 50 8.31 -2.70 -2.62
C ASN A 50 8.72 -2.54 -1.16
N ARG A 51 9.15 -3.65 -0.52
CA ARG A 51 9.62 -3.61 0.87
C ARG A 51 10.87 -2.74 1.00
N THR A 52 11.85 -2.92 0.11
CA THR A 52 13.06 -2.09 0.07
C THR A 52 12.75 -0.62 -0.19
N LEU A 53 11.82 -0.30 -1.09
CA LEU A 53 11.38 1.08 -1.31
C LEU A 53 10.77 1.65 -0.02
N GLY A 54 9.87 0.92 0.63
CA GLY A 54 9.26 1.34 1.91
C GLY A 54 10.30 1.57 3.01
N GLU A 55 11.35 0.75 3.09
CA GLU A 55 12.46 0.96 4.02
C GLU A 55 13.26 2.24 3.73
N LYS A 56 13.51 2.55 2.46
CA LYS A 56 14.20 3.78 2.04
C LYS A 56 13.37 5.03 2.37
N LEU A 57 12.08 5.02 2.02
CA LEU A 57 11.15 6.07 2.40
C LEU A 57 11.12 6.23 3.94
N GLY A 58 11.02 5.11 4.66
CA GLY A 58 11.06 5.07 6.13
C GLY A 58 12.35 5.61 6.76
N SER A 59 13.45 5.66 6.00
CA SER A 59 14.72 6.25 6.43
C SER A 59 14.82 7.76 6.17
N GLY A 60 13.75 8.38 5.64
CA GLY A 60 13.68 9.81 5.34
C GLY A 60 14.06 10.19 3.91
N LYS A 61 14.24 9.22 3.01
CA LYS A 61 14.51 9.52 1.59
C LYS A 61 13.22 9.84 0.86
N SER A 62 13.31 10.76 -0.10
CA SER A 62 12.25 10.99 -1.08
C SER A 62 12.09 9.79 -2.02
N LEU A 63 10.96 9.77 -2.74
CA LEU A 63 10.73 8.77 -3.79
C LEU A 63 11.80 8.86 -4.88
N GLU A 64 12.20 10.06 -5.27
CA GLU A 64 13.21 10.29 -6.31
C GLU A 64 14.56 9.70 -5.91
N GLU A 65 15.10 10.10 -4.75
CA GLU A 65 16.36 9.55 -4.21
C GLU A 65 16.30 8.03 -4.04
N SER A 66 15.16 7.51 -3.61
CA SER A 66 14.98 6.06 -3.44
C SER A 66 15.02 5.32 -4.76
N LEU A 67 14.42 5.88 -5.82
CA LEU A 67 14.39 5.29 -7.15
C LEU A 67 15.75 5.38 -7.86
N GLU A 68 16.52 6.44 -7.66
CA GLU A 68 17.88 6.56 -8.20
C GLU A 68 18.82 5.47 -7.65
N GLU A 69 18.66 5.11 -6.37
CA GLU A 69 19.42 4.03 -5.73
C GLU A 69 18.91 2.63 -6.08
N MET A 70 17.77 2.52 -6.77
CA MET A 70 17.16 1.25 -7.16
C MET A 70 17.34 1.01 -8.65
N HIS A 71 17.84 -0.18 -9.03
CA HIS A 71 17.98 -0.54 -10.44
C HIS A 71 16.64 -0.69 -11.19
N MET A 72 15.51 -0.72 -10.49
CA MET A 72 14.18 -0.89 -11.07
C MET A 72 13.10 -0.17 -10.26
N VAL A 73 12.12 0.41 -10.96
CA VAL A 73 10.94 1.04 -10.34
C VAL A 73 10.03 -0.03 -9.73
N ALA A 74 9.78 0.07 -8.43
CA ALA A 74 8.88 -0.82 -7.71
C ALA A 74 7.44 -0.73 -8.26
N GLU A 75 6.82 -1.88 -8.54
CA GLU A 75 5.48 -1.93 -9.13
C GLU A 75 4.41 -1.25 -8.26
N GLY A 76 4.60 -1.21 -6.94
CA GLY A 76 3.67 -0.57 -6.00
C GLY A 76 3.44 0.92 -6.27
N VAL A 77 4.43 1.65 -6.79
CA VAL A 77 4.28 3.09 -7.12
C VAL A 77 3.28 3.28 -8.24
N ARG A 78 3.44 2.52 -9.33
CA ARG A 78 2.53 2.57 -10.49
C ARG A 78 1.15 2.05 -10.10
N ALA A 79 1.09 0.94 -9.36
CA ALA A 79 -0.17 0.36 -8.90
C ALA A 79 -0.96 1.35 -8.03
N THR A 80 -0.31 2.04 -7.09
CA THR A 80 -0.96 3.05 -6.24
C THR A 80 -1.62 4.14 -7.09
N ARG A 81 -0.88 4.74 -8.03
CA ARG A 81 -1.41 5.77 -8.93
C ARG A 81 -2.58 5.26 -9.77
N MET A 82 -2.48 4.04 -10.29
CA MET A 82 -3.55 3.41 -11.08
C MET A 82 -4.82 3.16 -10.25
N PHE A 83 -4.68 2.62 -9.04
CA PHE A 83 -5.83 2.33 -8.18
C PHE A 83 -6.48 3.60 -7.62
N LEU A 84 -5.72 4.66 -7.35
CA LEU A 84 -6.28 5.98 -7.00
C LEU A 84 -7.14 6.56 -8.13
N ASN A 85 -6.63 6.56 -9.36
CA ASN A 85 -7.43 7.01 -10.50
C ASN A 85 -8.68 6.13 -10.70
N ARG A 86 -8.55 4.83 -10.47
CA ARG A 86 -9.67 3.89 -10.60
C ARG A 86 -10.72 4.11 -9.51
N SER A 87 -10.32 4.31 -8.26
CA SER A 87 -11.23 4.52 -7.13
C SER A 87 -12.03 5.81 -7.26
N GLU A 88 -11.38 6.90 -7.72
CA GLU A 88 -12.02 8.17 -8.04
C GLU A 88 -13.15 7.99 -9.07
N ARG A 89 -12.87 7.29 -10.17
CA ARG A 89 -13.86 6.99 -11.22
C ARG A 89 -15.03 6.12 -10.74
N MET A 90 -14.84 5.36 -9.68
CA MET A 90 -15.88 4.51 -9.07
C MET A 90 -16.57 5.19 -7.87
N SER A 91 -16.15 6.41 -7.53
CA SER A 91 -16.55 7.14 -6.32
C SER A 91 -16.44 6.27 -5.07
N HIS A 92 -15.36 5.49 -4.97
CA HIS A 92 -15.08 4.61 -3.84
C HIS A 92 -13.99 5.21 -2.95
N PRO A 93 -14.26 5.48 -1.66
CA PRO A 93 -13.25 5.98 -0.73
C PRO A 93 -12.09 5.00 -0.56
N THR A 94 -10.86 5.52 -0.65
CA THR A 94 -9.64 4.73 -0.45
C THR A 94 -8.63 5.50 0.42
N PRO A 95 -8.92 5.72 1.72
CA PRO A 95 -8.06 6.48 2.63
C PRO A 95 -6.63 5.93 2.77
N PHE A 96 -6.43 4.62 2.78
CA PHE A 96 -5.10 4.01 2.84
C PHE A 96 -4.29 4.34 1.57
N LEU A 97 -4.84 4.06 0.39
CA LEU A 97 -4.19 4.37 -0.88
C LEU A 97 -3.98 5.87 -1.07
N SER A 98 -4.92 6.71 -0.62
CA SER A 98 -4.79 8.18 -0.75
C SER A 98 -3.62 8.69 0.08
N THR A 99 -3.48 8.15 1.29
CA THR A 99 -2.33 8.44 2.16
C THR A 99 -1.02 7.92 1.55
N LEU A 100 -1.04 6.73 0.96
CA LEU A 100 0.13 6.17 0.28
C LEU A 100 0.52 7.01 -0.94
N GLY A 101 -0.44 7.48 -1.71
CA GLY A 101 -0.23 8.42 -2.80
C GLY A 101 0.45 9.70 -2.32
N GLY A 102 -0.10 10.34 -1.29
CA GLY A 102 0.50 11.55 -0.72
C GLY A 102 1.92 11.34 -0.19
N LEU A 103 2.20 10.19 0.44
CA LEU A 103 3.56 9.83 0.84
C LEU A 103 4.50 9.69 -0.38
N LEU A 104 4.04 9.07 -1.45
CA LEU A 104 4.83 8.85 -2.67
C LEU A 104 5.11 10.14 -3.43
N GLU A 105 4.18 11.09 -3.44
CA GLU A 105 4.37 12.40 -4.09
C GLU A 105 5.11 13.42 -3.20
N GLY A 106 5.35 13.08 -1.91
CA GLY A 106 6.04 13.96 -0.96
C GLY A 106 5.13 14.96 -0.25
N ASP A 107 3.82 14.80 -0.36
CA ASP A 107 2.80 15.66 0.30
C ASP A 107 2.59 15.29 1.78
N ILE A 108 2.97 14.08 2.19
CA ILE A 108 2.75 13.56 3.54
C ILE A 108 4.05 12.95 4.08
N GLU A 109 4.48 13.41 5.24
CA GLU A 109 5.62 12.85 5.97
C GLU A 109 5.37 11.41 6.43
N VAL A 110 6.42 10.60 6.46
CA VAL A 110 6.35 9.15 6.77
C VAL A 110 5.58 8.86 8.06
N GLU A 111 5.87 9.60 9.14
CA GLU A 111 5.24 9.34 10.44
C GLU A 111 3.73 9.59 10.41
N ASP A 112 3.31 10.67 9.75
CA ASP A 112 1.89 11.00 9.58
C ASP A 112 1.21 10.02 8.63
N ALA A 113 1.88 9.62 7.56
CA ALA A 113 1.38 8.60 6.63
C ALA A 113 1.09 7.28 7.35
N VAL A 114 2.02 6.80 8.19
CA VAL A 114 1.82 5.56 8.96
C VAL A 114 0.64 5.69 9.94
N ARG A 115 0.51 6.83 10.64
CA ARG A 115 -0.62 7.07 11.56
C ARG A 115 -1.95 7.05 10.82
N ARG A 116 -2.06 7.76 9.71
CA ARG A 116 -3.26 7.83 8.87
C ARG A 116 -3.61 6.48 8.25
N MET A 117 -2.63 5.77 7.71
CA MET A 117 -2.85 4.43 7.13
C MET A 117 -3.35 3.43 8.16
N VAL A 118 -2.81 3.42 9.37
CA VAL A 118 -3.30 2.54 10.44
C VAL A 118 -4.70 2.95 10.90
N GLY A 119 -4.97 4.25 11.00
CA GLY A 119 -6.28 4.79 11.36
C GLY A 119 -7.36 4.63 10.29
N ALA A 120 -6.99 4.30 9.04
CA ALA A 120 -7.93 4.08 7.94
C ALA A 120 -8.76 2.80 8.10
N TYR A 121 -8.31 1.87 8.94
CA TYR A 121 -9.06 0.65 9.23
C TYR A 121 -10.17 0.94 10.26
N GLU A 122 -11.41 0.99 9.79
CA GLU A 122 -12.59 1.04 10.65
C GLU A 122 -13.13 -0.38 10.87
N VAL A 123 -13.26 -0.78 12.14
CA VAL A 123 -13.99 -1.99 12.50
C VAL A 123 -15.48 -1.72 12.27
N LYS A 124 -16.06 -2.38 11.27
CA LYS A 124 -17.52 -2.43 11.08
C LYS A 124 -18.16 -3.39 12.07
#